data_AF-A0A8J2ARC3-F1
#
_entry.id   AF-A0A8J2ARC3-F1
#
_cell.length_a   1.000
_cell.length_b   1.000
_cell.length_c   1.000
_cell.angle_alpha   90.00
_cell.angle_beta   90.00
_cell.angle_gamma   90.00
#
_symmetry.space_group_name_H-M   'P 1'
#
loop_
_entity.id
_entity.type
_entity.pdbx_description
1 polymer ?
#
loop_
_entity_poly.entity_id
_entity_poly.type
_entity_poly.pdbx_seq_one_letter_code
_entity_poly.pdbx_strand_id
1 'polypeptide(L)' 'TRRAPSEDFCRIYLASNIAESSLTLPQVRVVIDSGLHRQNVYNAERRSSSLETCWVSQASVKQRTGRTG' A
#
# COMPACT_ATOMS: atom_id res chain seq x y z
N THR A 1 2.13 -9.03 27.57
CA THR A 1 3.26 -8.09 27.44
C THR A 1 3.94 -8.33 26.11
N ARG A 2 3.97 -7.34 25.20
CA ARG A 2 4.52 -7.51 23.84
C ARG A 2 6.05 -7.43 23.93
N ARG A 3 6.73 -8.58 23.74
CA ARG A 3 8.20 -8.65 23.70
C ARG A 3 8.71 -7.76 22.57
N ALA A 4 9.63 -6.85 22.86
CA ALA A 4 10.29 -6.07 21.81
C ALA A 4 11.06 -7.06 20.89
N PRO A 5 11.04 -6.87 19.56
CA PRO A 5 11.78 -7.76 18.66
C PRO A 5 13.28 -7.67 18.96
N SER A 6 13.96 -8.82 19.05
CA SER A 6 15.42 -8.92 19.06
C SER A 6 16.00 -8.42 17.74
N GLU A 7 17.30 -8.09 17.71
CA GLU A 7 17.98 -7.53 16.52
C GLU A 7 17.87 -8.42 15.26
N ASP A 8 17.61 -9.71 15.43
CA ASP A 8 17.46 -10.67 14.33
C ASP A 8 16.07 -10.71 13.66
N PHE A 9 15.14 -9.82 14.02
CA PHE A 9 13.78 -9.87 13.48
C PHE A 9 13.53 -8.93 12.29
N CYS A 10 13.12 -9.49 11.15
CA CYS A 10 12.63 -8.71 10.01
C CYS A 10 11.19 -8.25 10.25
N ARG A 11 10.96 -6.93 10.34
CA ARG A 11 9.60 -6.37 10.42
C ARG A 11 8.95 -6.36 9.04
N ILE A 12 7.81 -7.05 8.91
CA ILE A 12 7.01 -7.10 7.69
C ILE A 12 5.72 -6.33 7.92
N TYR A 13 5.44 -5.38 7.03
CA TYR A 13 4.19 -4.62 7.00
C TYR A 13 3.38 -5.05 5.78
N LEU A 14 2.16 -5.53 6.02
CA LEU A 14 1.17 -5.78 4.98
C LEU A 14 0.18 -4.62 4.99
N ALA A 15 0.12 -3.86 3.89
CA ALA A 15 -0.71 -2.68 3.79
C ALA A 15 -1.36 -2.57 2.41
N SER A 16 -2.51 -1.90 2.36
CA SER A 16 -3.08 -1.40 1.10
C SER A 16 -2.38 -0.09 0.68
N ASN A 17 -2.93 0.59 -0.32
CA ASN A 17 -2.50 1.92 -0.74
C ASN A 17 -2.51 2.98 0.37
N ILE A 18 -3.05 2.71 1.56
CA ILE A 18 -2.95 3.62 2.72
C ILE A 18 -1.51 3.92 3.14
N ALA A 19 -0.58 2.98 2.91
CA ALA A 19 0.84 3.18 3.22
C ALA A 19 1.56 4.12 2.25
N GLU A 20 0.92 4.52 1.14
CA GLU A 20 1.46 5.46 0.15
C GLU A 20 1.60 6.87 0.75
N SER A 21 0.56 7.34 1.45
CA SER A 21 0.48 8.73 1.94
C SER A 21 0.19 8.89 3.43
N SER A 22 -0.51 7.94 4.06
CA SER A 22 -1.22 8.20 5.32
C SER A 22 -0.56 7.62 6.57
N LEU A 23 0.56 6.91 6.41
CA LEU A 23 1.31 6.33 7.52
C LEU A 23 2.78 6.74 7.43
N THR A 24 3.51 6.69 8.52
CA THR A 24 4.98 6.73 8.51
C THR A 24 5.46 5.45 9.16
N LEU A 25 6.08 4.58 8.37
CA LEU A 25 6.60 3.30 8.85
C LEU A 25 8.09 3.46 9.13
N PRO A 26 8.55 3.15 10.36
CA PRO A 26 9.96 3.30 10.69
C PRO A 26 10.81 2.25 9.94
N GLN A 27 11.90 2.70 9.32
CA GLN A 27 12.98 1.85 8.81
C GLN A 27 12.53 0.82 7.75
N VAL A 28 11.74 1.25 6.77
CA VAL A 28 11.36 0.40 5.63
C VAL A 28 12.53 0.35 4.64
N ARG A 29 13.18 -0.80 4.52
CA ARG A 29 14.31 -1.00 3.59
C ARG A 29 13.89 -1.51 2.22
N VAL A 30 12.77 -2.23 2.15
CA VAL A 30 12.28 -2.89 0.95
C VAL A 30 10.78 -2.67 0.84
N VAL A 31 10.33 -2.31 -0.36
CA VAL A 31 8.93 -2.26 -0.73
C VAL A 31 8.68 -3.30 -1.82
N ILE A 32 7.68 -4.14 -1.59
CA ILE A 32 7.16 -5.09 -2.58
C ILE A 32 5.78 -4.58 -2.99
N ASP A 33 5.64 -4.17 -4.25
CA ASP A 33 4.39 -3.65 -4.79
C ASP A 33 3.82 -4.61 -5.84
N SER A 34 2.54 -4.97 -5.69
CA SER A 34 1.82 -5.81 -6.66
C SER A 34 1.36 -5.02 -7.90
N GLY A 35 1.43 -3.69 -7.86
CA GLY A 35 0.91 -2.81 -8.90
C GLY A 35 -0.61 -2.68 -8.90
N LEU A 36 -1.31 -3.23 -7.90
CA LEU A 36 -2.77 -3.26 -7.83
C LEU A 36 -3.29 -2.51 -6.60
N HIS A 37 -4.50 -1.98 -6.72
CA HIS A 37 -5.25 -1.40 -5.60
C HIS A 37 -6.74 -1.61 -5.79
N ARG A 38 -7.51 -1.47 -4.70
CA ARG A 38 -8.97 -1.45 -4.76
C ARG A 38 -9.46 -0.03 -4.95
N GLN A 39 -10.26 0.22 -5.98
CA GLN A 39 -10.84 1.51 -6.28
C GLN A 39 -12.36 1.39 -6.41
N ASN A 40 -13.08 2.35 -5.84
CA ASN A 40 -14.52 2.46 -6.06
C ASN A 40 -14.75 3.05 -7.46
N VAL A 41 -15.26 2.24 -8.38
CA VAL A 41 -15.54 2.62 -9.76
C VAL A 41 -17.04 2.84 -9.91
N TYR A 42 -17.42 3.99 -10.47
CA TYR A 42 -18.83 4.33 -10.72
C TYR A 42 -19.22 3.97 -12.15
N ASN A 43 -20.27 3.16 -12.31
CA ASN A 43 -20.89 2.88 -13.60
C ASN A 43 -22.13 3.76 -13.77
N ALA A 44 -22.06 4.70 -14.72
CA ALA A 44 -23.14 5.67 -14.97
C ALA A 44 -24.40 5.02 -15.57
N GLU A 45 -24.27 3.98 -16.40
CA GLU A 45 -25.40 3.28 -17.01
C GLU A 45 -26.20 2.51 -15.98
N ARG A 46 -25.50 1.84 -15.04
CA ARG A 46 -26.11 1.06 -13.96
C ARG A 46 -26.42 1.90 -12.72
N ARG A 47 -25.99 3.16 -12.70
CA ARG A 47 -26.09 4.10 -11.57
C ARG A 47 -25.59 3.49 -10.25
N SER A 48 -24.55 2.68 -10.33
CA SER A 48 -24.04 1.91 -9.20
C SER A 48 -22.53 2.01 -9.12
N SER A 49 -21.99 2.03 -7.90
CA SER A 49 -20.55 1.93 -7.67
C SER A 49 -20.16 0.49 -7.30
N SER A 50 -18.95 0.09 -7.65
CA SER A 50 -18.40 -1.22 -7.30
C SER A 50 -16.92 -1.08 -6.95
N LEU A 51 -16.45 -1.94 -6.03
CA LEU A 51 -15.08 -1.90 -5.56
C LEU A 51 -14.23 -2.90 -6.35
N GLU A 52 -13.51 -2.38 -7.34
CA GLU A 52 -12.77 -3.17 -8.32
C GLU A 52 -11.26 -3.17 -8.01
N THR A 53 -10.57 -4.22 -8.43
CA THR A 53 -9.10 -4.30 -8.36
C THR A 53 -8.53 -3.73 -9.66
N CYS A 54 -7.80 -2.63 -9.55
CA CYS A 54 -7.29 -1.87 -10.68
C CYS A 54 -5.77 -1.70 -10.59
N TRP A 55 -5.12 -1.54 -11.75
CA TRP A 55 -3.73 -1.11 -11.83
C TRP A 55 -3.55 0.27 -11.20
N VAL A 56 -2.43 0.45 -10.52
CA VAL A 56 -2.05 1.74 -9.95
C VAL A 56 -1.41 2.61 -11.01
N SER A 57 -1.47 3.93 -10.82
CA SER A 57 -0.81 4.87 -11.72
C SER A 57 0.72 4.76 -11.59
N GLN A 58 1.45 5.18 -12.64
CA GLN A 58 2.91 5.31 -12.58
C GLN A 58 3.37 6.27 -11.48
N ALA A 59 2.59 7.32 -11.21
CA ALA A 59 2.86 8.25 -10.12
C ALA A 59 2.76 7.58 -8.74
N SER A 60 1.76 6.72 -8.54
CA SER A 60 1.59 5.95 -7.31
C SER A 60 2.73 4.95 -7.09
N VAL A 61 3.17 4.22 -8.12
CA VAL A 61 4.36 3.35 -8.02
C VAL A 61 5.57 4.16 -7.58
N LYS A 62 5.80 5.32 -8.20
CA LYS A 62 6.91 6.22 -7.84
C LYS A 62 6.82 6.67 -6.37
N GLN A 63 5.65 7.07 -5.89
CA GLN A 63 5.47 7.45 -4.49
C GLN A 63 5.76 6.28 -3.53
N ARG A 64 5.33 5.06 -3.87
CA ARG A 64 5.59 3.86 -3.08
C ARG A 64 7.07 3.48 -3.03
N THR A 65 7.80 3.66 -4.13
CA THR A 65 9.27 3.47 -4.11
C THR A 65 9.97 4.49 -3.21
N GLY A 66 9.42 5.69 -3.04
CA GLY A 66 9.96 6.71 -2.12
C GLY A 66 9.80 6.38 -0.63
N ARG A 67 9.24 5.20 -0.31
CA ARG A 67 9.06 4.71 1.07
C ARG A 67 10.25 3.88 1.56
N THR A 68 11.21 3.60 0.69
CA THR A 68 12.51 3.05 1.07
C THR A 68 13.52 4.18 1.28
N GLY A 69 14.13 4.23 2.45
CA GLY A 69 15.07 5.27 2.92
C GLY A 69 15.16 5.26 4.43
#